data_AF-R7Y7Z0-F1
#
_entry.id   AF-R7Y7Z0-F1
#
_cell.length_a   1.000
_cell.length_b   1.000
_cell.length_c   1.000
_cell.angle_alpha   90.00
_cell.angle_beta   90.00
_cell.angle_gamma   90.00
#
_symmetry.space_group_name_H-M   'P 1'
#
loop_
_entity.id
_entity.type
_entity.pdbx_description
1 polymer ?
#
loop_
_entity_poly.entity_id
_entity_poly.type
_entity_poly.pdbx_seq_one_letter_code
_entity_poly.pdbx_strand_id
1 'polypeptide(L)'
;MEVDPEALWSAARTISATGDVANTQLQSSDTAMAGCRTGWATRASKGFDEFMDRSERFTRDLSHKLADIEQATRAAAAHYERTDSESGQRIVESTGSPRLLDL
;
A
#
# COMPACT_ATOMS: atom_id res chain seq x y z
N MET A 1 13.56 -3.30 -19.58
CA MET A 1 12.31 -2.69 -19.11
C MET A 1 12.69 -1.73 -18.01
N GLU A 2 12.61 -0.43 -18.28
CA GLU A 2 12.94 0.62 -17.33
C GLU A 2 11.67 0.93 -16.53
N VAL A 3 11.76 0.93 -15.21
CA VAL A 3 10.62 1.19 -14.32
C VAL A 3 10.76 2.62 -13.84
N ASP A 4 9.77 3.46 -14.18
CA ASP A 4 9.71 4.85 -13.73
C ASP A 4 9.38 4.90 -12.23
N PRO A 5 10.28 5.44 -11.37
CA PRO A 5 10.03 5.58 -9.94
C PRO A 5 8.79 6.43 -9.61
N GLU A 6 8.45 7.43 -10.43
CA GLU A 6 7.28 8.28 -10.20
C GLU A 6 5.98 7.48 -10.41
N ALA A 7 5.98 6.54 -11.36
CA ALA A 7 4.86 5.63 -11.54
C ALA A 7 4.64 4.74 -10.30
N LEU A 8 5.73 4.30 -9.64
CA LEU A 8 5.65 3.54 -8.38
C LEU A 8 5.16 4.42 -7.22
N TRP A 9 5.63 5.66 -7.09
CA TRP A 9 5.12 6.60 -6.08
C TRP A 9 3.64 6.94 -6.28
N SER A 10 3.21 7.09 -7.54
CA SER A 10 1.81 7.28 -7.89
C SER A 10 0.96 6.05 -7.52
N ALA A 11 1.47 4.85 -7.81
CA ALA A 11 0.82 3.60 -7.43
C ALA A 11 0.67 3.48 -5.89
N ALA A 12 1.74 3.76 -5.13
CA ALA A 12 1.70 3.74 -3.67
C ALA A 12 0.65 4.71 -3.10
N ARG A 13 0.57 5.94 -3.62
CA ARG A 13 -0.47 6.93 -3.25
C ARG A 13 -1.87 6.41 -3.56
N THR A 14 -2.05 5.79 -4.71
CA THR A 14 -3.34 5.21 -5.13
C THR A 14 -3.76 4.06 -4.23
N ILE A 15 -2.83 3.18 -3.85
CA ILE A 15 -3.07 2.08 -2.90
C ILE A 15 -3.49 2.64 -1.54
N SER A 16 -2.76 3.63 -1.01
CA SER A 16 -3.10 4.29 0.25
C SER A 16 -4.51 4.90 0.20
N ALA A 17 -4.82 5.70 -0.82
CA ALA A 17 -6.13 6.34 -0.96
C ALA A 17 -7.26 5.31 -1.09
N THR A 18 -7.03 4.22 -1.83
CA THR A 18 -7.98 3.12 -1.96
C THR A 18 -8.19 2.42 -0.61
N GLY A 19 -7.13 2.21 0.16
CA GLY A 19 -7.20 1.67 1.52
C GLY A 19 -8.00 2.54 2.48
N ASP A 20 -7.82 3.85 2.44
CA ASP A 20 -8.57 4.79 3.27
C ASP A 20 -10.07 4.78 2.96
N VAL A 21 -10.42 4.77 1.66
CA VAL A 21 -11.82 4.67 1.21
C VAL A 21 -12.42 3.34 1.62
N ALA A 22 -11.73 2.23 1.40
CA ALA A 22 -12.20 0.89 1.76
C ALA A 22 -12.42 0.78 3.28
N ASN A 23 -11.47 1.25 4.09
CA ASN A 23 -11.57 1.23 5.55
C ASN A 23 -12.75 2.08 6.04
N THR A 24 -12.94 3.28 5.49
CA THR A 24 -14.08 4.15 5.83
C THR A 24 -15.42 3.47 5.52
N GLN A 25 -15.53 2.86 4.34
CA GLN A 25 -16.75 2.18 3.91
C GLN A 25 -17.06 0.94 4.78
N LEU A 26 -16.03 0.17 5.13
CA LEU A 26 -16.15 -1.02 5.98
C LEU A 26 -16.54 -0.63 7.41
N GLN A 27 -15.89 0.38 8.00
CA GLN A 27 -16.25 0.88 9.34
C GLN A 27 -17.67 1.44 9.40
N SER A 28 -18.11 2.17 8.36
CA SER A 28 -19.49 2.65 8.26
C SER A 28 -20.48 1.48 8.20
N SER A 29 -20.13 0.42 7.46
CA SER A 29 -20.97 -0.77 7.31
C SER A 29 -21.04 -1.57 8.62
N ASP A 30 -19.91 -1.75 9.30
CA ASP A 30 -19.84 -2.41 10.61
C ASP A 30 -20.64 -1.63 11.67
N THR A 31 -20.59 -0.30 11.65
CA THR A 31 -21.39 0.57 12.54
C THR A 31 -22.89 0.43 12.27
N ALA A 32 -23.30 0.44 11.00
CA ALA A 32 -24.70 0.25 10.63
C ALA A 32 -25.21 -1.14 11.06
N MET A 33 -24.41 -2.18 10.85
CA MET A 33 -24.74 -3.54 11.28
C MET A 33 -24.82 -3.65 12.79
N ALA A 34 -23.87 -3.08 13.53
CA ALA A 34 -23.90 -3.05 15.00
C ALA A 34 -25.15 -2.36 15.55
N GLY A 35 -25.65 -1.30 14.89
CA GLY A 35 -26.91 -0.64 15.23
C GLY A 35 -28.14 -1.54 15.03
N CYS A 36 -28.09 -2.47 14.09
CA CYS A 36 -29.15 -3.45 13.89
C CYS A 36 -29.20 -4.52 14.99
N ARG A 37 -28.14 -4.70 15.80
CA ARG A 37 -28.00 -5.77 16.81
C ARG A 37 -29.19 -5.89 17.77
N THR A 38 -29.79 -4.76 18.15
CA THR A 38 -31.00 -4.71 19.02
C THR A 38 -32.24 -5.36 18.40
N GLY A 39 -32.30 -5.50 17.08
CA GLY A 39 -33.42 -6.12 16.36
C GLY A 39 -33.30 -7.64 16.14
N TRP A 40 -32.14 -8.25 16.42
CA TRP A 40 -31.94 -9.68 16.19
C TRP A 40 -32.34 -10.49 17.43
N ALA A 41 -33.38 -11.32 17.31
CA ALA A 41 -33.80 -12.24 18.37
C ALA A 41 -32.65 -13.19 18.80
N THR A 42 -32.67 -13.66 20.05
CA THR A 42 -31.58 -14.40 20.74
C THR A 42 -30.97 -15.59 19.99
N ARG A 43 -31.71 -16.23 19.06
CA ARG A 43 -31.16 -17.31 18.20
C ARG A 43 -30.35 -16.78 17.02
N ALA A 44 -30.77 -15.66 16.45
CA ALA A 44 -30.11 -15.02 15.33
C ALA A 44 -28.93 -14.14 15.81
N SER A 45 -28.95 -13.69 17.07
CA SER A 45 -27.87 -12.89 17.66
C SER A 45 -26.52 -13.61 17.71
N LYS A 46 -26.47 -14.93 17.95
CA LYS A 46 -25.21 -15.69 17.92
C LYS A 46 -24.59 -15.73 16.51
N GLY A 47 -25.41 -16.05 15.50
CA GLY A 47 -24.95 -16.07 14.11
C GLY A 47 -24.56 -14.67 13.61
N PHE A 48 -25.26 -13.65 14.10
CA PHE A 48 -24.94 -12.24 13.88
C PHE A 48 -23.60 -11.85 14.52
N ASP A 49 -23.36 -12.22 15.78
CA ASP A 49 -22.10 -11.94 16.47
C ASP A 49 -20.90 -12.62 15.78
N GLU A 50 -21.06 -13.87 15.33
CA GLU A 50 -20.03 -14.56 14.53
C GLU A 50 -19.80 -13.91 13.16
N PHE A 51 -20.86 -13.37 12.54
CA PHE A 51 -20.74 -12.61 11.30
C PHE A 51 -19.97 -11.31 11.51
N MET A 52 -20.30 -10.54 12.56
CA MET A 52 -19.61 -9.29 12.90
C MET A 52 -18.12 -9.53 13.17
N ASP A 53 -17.79 -10.57 13.94
CA ASP A 53 -16.41 -10.95 14.25
C ASP A 53 -15.63 -11.39 12.99
N ARG A 54 -16.28 -12.06 12.03
CA ARG A 54 -15.69 -12.35 10.71
C ARG A 54 -15.48 -11.08 9.88
N SER A 55 -16.45 -10.16 9.86
CA SER A 55 -16.36 -8.87 9.16
C SER A 55 -15.17 -8.05 9.68
N GLU A 56 -15.07 -7.88 11.00
CA GLU A 56 -14.00 -7.12 11.64
C GLU A 56 -12.61 -7.71 11.35
N ARG A 57 -12.47 -9.05 11.41
CA ARG A 57 -11.23 -9.73 11.02
C ARG A 57 -10.88 -9.49 9.57
N PHE A 58 -11.85 -9.58 8.66
CA PHE A 58 -11.63 -9.34 7.24
C PHE A 58 -11.19 -7.90 6.97
N THR A 59 -11.86 -6.91 7.56
CA THR A 59 -11.49 -5.49 7.44
C THR A 59 -10.05 -5.25 7.87
N ARG A 60 -9.66 -5.76 9.04
CA ARG A 60 -8.30 -5.63 9.56
C ARG A 60 -7.26 -6.32 8.66
N ASP A 61 -7.53 -7.53 8.17
CA ASP A 61 -6.63 -8.27 7.28
C ASP A 61 -6.44 -7.53 5.95
N LEU A 62 -7.52 -7.00 5.39
CA LEU A 62 -7.46 -6.18 4.17
C LEU A 62 -6.62 -4.91 4.39
N SER A 63 -6.84 -4.20 5.50
CA SER A 63 -6.05 -3.00 5.83
C SER A 63 -4.56 -3.31 5.95
N HIS A 64 -4.18 -4.40 6.62
CA HIS A 64 -2.78 -4.81 6.71
C HIS A 64 -2.19 -5.12 5.33
N LYS A 65 -2.90 -5.88 4.49
CA LYS A 65 -2.42 -6.22 3.14
C LYS A 65 -2.24 -5.00 2.26
N LEU A 66 -3.14 -4.02 2.34
CA LEU A 66 -3.01 -2.78 1.58
C LEU A 66 -1.82 -1.94 2.07
N ALA A 67 -1.57 -1.89 3.39
CA ALA A 67 -0.39 -1.25 3.95
C ALA A 67 0.91 -1.95 3.51
N ASP A 68 0.95 -3.29 3.53
CA ASP A 68 2.12 -4.06 3.09
C ASP A 68 2.45 -3.80 1.61
N ILE A 69 1.42 -3.75 0.74
CA ILE A 69 1.60 -3.46 -0.69
C ILE A 69 2.06 -2.02 -0.90
N GLU A 70 1.49 -1.05 -0.16
CA GLU A 70 1.92 0.35 -0.20
C GLU A 70 3.39 0.49 0.18
N GLN A 71 3.80 -0.13 1.30
CA GLN A 71 5.16 -0.10 1.79
C GLN A 71 6.13 -0.76 0.80
N ALA A 72 5.78 -1.93 0.25
CA ALA A 72 6.60 -2.60 -0.75
C ALA A 72 6.77 -1.76 -2.02
N THR A 73 5.71 -1.08 -2.46
CA THR A 73 5.74 -0.21 -3.64
C THR A 73 6.63 1.02 -3.41
N ARG A 74 6.54 1.64 -2.23
CA ARG A 74 7.44 2.74 -1.85
C ARG A 74 8.90 2.30 -1.75
N ALA A 75 9.15 1.14 -1.16
CA ALA A 75 10.50 0.59 -1.04
C ALA A 75 11.11 0.32 -2.43
N ALA A 76 10.32 -0.18 -3.37
CA ALA A 76 10.74 -0.34 -4.76
C ALA A 76 11.06 1.00 -5.42
N ALA A 77 10.20 2.02 -5.28
CA ALA A 77 10.44 3.35 -5.83
C ALA A 77 11.77 3.94 -5.34
N ALA A 78 11.98 3.93 -4.01
CA ALA A 78 13.21 4.42 -3.39
C ALA A 78 14.46 3.62 -3.81
N HIS A 79 14.32 2.32 -4.08
CA HIS A 79 15.42 1.49 -4.58
C HIS A 79 15.80 1.86 -6.02
N TYR A 80 14.82 2.10 -6.89
CA TYR A 80 15.08 2.53 -8.26
C TYR A 80 15.73 3.91 -8.30
N GLU A 81 15.24 4.88 -7.54
CA GLU A 81 15.85 6.23 -7.45
C GLU A 81 17.31 6.18 -7.01
N ARG A 82 17.62 5.35 -6.01
CA ARG A 82 18.99 5.17 -5.52
C ARG A 82 19.89 4.55 -6.59
N THR A 83 19.40 3.50 -7.25
CA THR A 83 20.15 2.79 -8.29
C THR A 83 20.42 3.70 -9.50
N ASP A 84 19.44 4.53 -9.88
CA ASP A 84 19.60 5.50 -10.96
C ASP A 84 20.62 6.58 -10.59
N SER A 85 20.53 7.11 -9.37
CA SER A 85 21.50 8.09 -8.84
C SER A 85 22.93 7.54 -8.80
N GLU A 86 23.12 6.31 -8.31
CA GLU A 86 24.43 5.63 -8.27
C GLU A 86 24.97 5.31 -9.67
N SER A 87 24.09 5.04 -10.64
CA SER A 87 24.47 4.79 -12.03
C SER A 87 24.88 6.09 -12.72
N GLY A 88 24.11 7.18 -12.51
CA GLY A 88 24.46 8.51 -12.99
C GLY A 88 25.80 9.01 -12.45
N GLN A 89 26.08 8.81 -11.16
CA GLN A 89 27.37 9.15 -10.56
C GLN A 89 28.52 8.39 -11.20
N ARG A 90 28.40 7.06 -11.38
CA ARG A 90 29.44 6.25 -12.03
C ARG A 90 29.69 6.65 -13.49
N ILE A 91 28.64 7.05 -14.22
CA ILE A 91 28.78 7.54 -15.59
C ILE A 91 29.56 8.87 -15.61
N VAL A 92 29.24 9.80 -14.70
CA VAL A 92 29.95 11.08 -14.56
C VAL A 92 31.42 10.86 -14.17
N GLU A 93 31.70 9.94 -13.24
CA GLU A 93 33.07 9.59 -12.83
C GLU A 93 33.87 8.93 -13.96
N SER A 94 33.21 8.08 -14.76
CA SER A 94 33.80 7.41 -15.93
C SER A 94 34.10 8.38 -17.08
N THR A 95 33.18 9.29 -17.37
CA THR A 95 33.32 10.31 -18.44
C THR A 95 34.17 11.51 -18.02
N GLY A 96 34.32 11.75 -16.71
CA GLY A 96 35.13 12.81 -16.11
C GLY A 96 36.61 12.45 -15.89
N SER A 97 37.11 11.31 -16.39
CA SER A 97 38.54 10.99 -16.41
C SER A 97 39.18 11.35 -17.76
N PRO A 98 39.72 12.58 -17.93
CA PRO A 98 40.57 12.92 -19.07
C PRO A 98 41.95 12.27 -18.87
N ARG A 99 42.07 11.00 -19.21
CA ARG A 99 43.38 10.31 -19.29
C ARG A 99 43.68 9.81 -20.70
N LEU A 100 43.36 10.60 -21.73
CA LEU A 100 43.77 10.35 -23.11
C LEU A 100 43.97 11.68 -23.89
N LEU A 101 44.82 12.58 -23.37
CA LEU A 101 45.36 13.72 -24.13
C LEU A 101 46.89 13.87 -23.96
N ASP A 102 47.59 12.79 -23.62
CA ASP A 102 49.04 12.72 -23.74
C ASP A 102 49.40 11.45 -24.49
N LEU A 103 49.41 11.53 -25.83
CA LEU A 103 50.26 10.76 -26.76
C LEU A 103 50.21 11.40 -28.15
#